data_AF-A0A820YY07-F1
#
_entry.id   AF-A0A820YY07-F1
#
_cell.length_a   1.000
_cell.length_b   1.000
_cell.length_c   1.000
_cell.angle_alpha   90.00
_cell.angle_beta   90.00
_cell.angle_gamma   90.00
#
_symmetry.space_group_name_H-M   'P 1'
#
loop_
_entity.id
_entity.type
_entity.pdbx_description
1 polymer ?
#
loop_
_entity_poly.entity_id
_entity_poly.type
_entity_poly.pdbx_seq_one_letter_code
_entity_poly.pdbx_strand_id
1 'polypeptide(L)'
;YIGLRLCDAFYEKFNRYPGEFPLSTNDETNSDQRQLEIDFNDLKQIGRQLLNSDRQQSSIRENILQELCRYGASELHSISAFIGGCCAQEAIKLITHQYTPVDNVLVYNGIRQSANVFKL
;
A
#
# COMPACT_ATOMS: atom_id res chain seq x y z
N TYR A 1 -4.77 3.59 3.23
CA TYR A 1 -5.15 4.52 2.14
C TYR A 1 -4.00 5.44 1.74
N ILE A 2 -3.57 6.41 2.57
CA ILE A 2 -2.47 7.34 2.21
C ILE A 2 -1.20 6.61 1.77
N GLY A 3 -0.81 5.52 2.45
CA GLY A 3 0.33 4.71 2.04
C GLY A 3 0.22 4.11 0.62
N LEU A 4 -0.97 3.71 0.18
CA LEU A 4 -1.18 3.23 -1.20
C LEU A 4 -1.00 4.36 -2.21
N ARG A 5 -1.57 5.54 -1.92
CA ARG A 5 -1.40 6.74 -2.76
C ARG A 5 0.07 7.18 -2.87
N LEU A 6 0.86 6.97 -1.82
CA LEU A 6 2.30 7.20 -1.88
C LEU A 6 3.01 6.20 -2.79
N CYS A 7 2.66 4.92 -2.71
CA CYS A 7 3.21 3.91 -3.61
C CYS A 7 2.87 4.22 -5.07
N ASP A 8 1.65 4.66 -5.36
CA ASP A 8 1.25 5.05 -6.73
C ASP A 8 2.06 6.26 -7.23
N ALA A 9 2.21 7.30 -6.39
CA ALA A 9 3.02 8.48 -6.73
C ALA A 9 4.51 8.12 -6.89
N PHE A 10 5.01 7.15 -6.13
CA PHE A 10 6.36 6.62 -6.29
C PHE A 10 6.51 5.89 -7.64
N TYR A 11 5.53 5.05 -7.99
CA TYR A 11 5.51 4.33 -9.26
C TYR A 11 5.48 5.29 -10.46
N GLU A 12 4.66 6.34 -10.41
CA GLU A 12 4.61 7.36 -11.46
C GLU A 12 5.97 8.05 -11.70
N LYS A 13 6.78 8.19 -10.65
CA LYS A 13 8.08 8.88 -10.73
C LYS A 13 9.23 7.96 -11.11
N PHE A 14 9.23 6.72 -10.62
CA PHE A 14 10.37 5.80 -10.74
C PHE A 14 10.10 4.57 -11.61
N ASN A 15 8.86 4.37 -12.07
CA ASN A 15 8.40 3.24 -12.87
C ASN A 15 8.72 1.86 -12.24
N ARG A 16 8.69 1.82 -10.91
CA ARG A 16 8.84 0.63 -10.06
C ARG A 16 8.20 0.90 -8.71
N TYR A 17 7.89 -0.13 -7.95
CA TYR A 17 7.41 0.05 -6.58
C TYR A 17 8.55 0.13 -5.55
N PRO A 18 8.32 0.75 -4.39
CA PRO A 18 9.32 0.81 -3.33
C PRO A 18 9.63 -0.59 -2.80
N GLY A 19 10.91 -0.92 -2.66
CA GLY A 19 11.39 -2.23 -2.20
C GLY A 19 11.24 -3.36 -3.22
N GLU A 20 10.91 -3.04 -4.47
CA GLU A 20 10.93 -4.01 -5.57
C GLU A 20 12.37 -4.17 -6.06
N PHE A 21 12.93 -5.38 -5.90
CA PHE A 21 14.27 -5.71 -6.39
C PHE A 21 14.17 -6.57 -7.65
N PRO A 22 14.95 -6.29 -8.70
CA PRO A 22 15.06 -7.20 -9.82
C PRO A 22 15.59 -8.55 -9.33
N LEU A 23 14.97 -9.63 -9.77
CA LEU A 23 15.44 -11.00 -9.57
C LEU A 23 16.76 -11.19 -10.34
N SER A 24 17.87 -10.68 -9.83
CA SER A 24 19.19 -10.95 -10.39
C SER A 24 20.24 -11.17 -9.30
N THR A 25 20.74 -12.41 -9.30
CA THR A 25 22.08 -12.85 -8.93
C THR A 25 22.52 -12.66 -7.48
N ASN A 26 22.27 -13.71 -6.68
CA ASN A 26 23.13 -14.43 -5.72
C ASN A 26 24.20 -13.73 -4.84
N ASP A 27 24.55 -12.46 -5.01
CA ASP A 27 25.78 -11.89 -4.43
C ASP A 27 25.63 -10.62 -3.56
N GLU A 28 24.47 -10.01 -3.36
CA GLU A 28 24.47 -8.66 -2.76
C GLU A 28 23.39 -8.34 -1.72
N THR A 29 23.44 -9.01 -0.55
CA THR A 29 22.64 -8.60 0.63
C THR A 29 22.89 -7.15 1.06
N ASN A 30 24.07 -6.59 0.72
CA ASN A 30 24.44 -5.21 1.05
C ASN A 30 23.90 -4.17 0.05
N SER A 31 23.69 -4.51 -1.23
CA SER A 31 23.15 -3.55 -2.20
C SER A 31 21.63 -3.41 -2.05
N ASP A 32 20.95 -4.51 -1.71
CA ASP A 32 19.52 -4.51 -1.40
C ASP A 32 19.20 -3.59 -0.22
N GLN A 33 19.99 -3.68 0.87
CA GLN A 33 19.80 -2.84 2.05
C GLN A 33 20.00 -1.35 1.72
N ARG A 34 20.99 -1.03 0.89
CA ARG A 34 21.25 0.35 0.46
C ARG A 34 20.12 0.89 -0.41
N GLN A 35 19.58 0.06 -1.29
CA GLN A 35 18.46 0.44 -2.16
C GLN A 35 17.18 0.69 -1.34
N LEU A 36 16.93 -0.09 -0.28
CA LEU A 36 15.82 0.17 0.64
C LEU A 36 15.94 1.52 1.36
N GLU A 37 17.15 1.90 1.77
CA GLU A 37 17.39 3.21 2.38
C GLU A 37 17.13 4.36 1.39
N ILE A 38 17.51 4.17 0.12
CA ILE A 38 17.21 5.15 -0.95
C ILE A 38 15.70 5.27 -1.13
N ASP A 39 15.01 4.15 -1.32
CA ASP A 39 13.56 4.10 -1.52
C ASP A 39 12.80 4.72 -0.35
N PHE A 40 13.25 4.45 0.87
CA PHE A 40 12.68 5.02 2.08
C PHE A 40 12.80 6.55 2.10
N ASN A 41 13.98 7.09 1.73
CA ASN A 41 14.19 8.52 1.66
C ASN A 41 13.37 9.18 0.55
N ASP A 42 13.26 8.54 -0.61
CA ASP A 42 12.43 8.99 -1.72
C ASP A 42 10.93 9.01 -1.36
N LEU A 43 10.44 7.94 -0.71
CA LEU A 43 9.07 7.90 -0.18
C LEU A 43 8.81 8.99 0.84
N LYS A 44 9.78 9.28 1.72
CA LYS A 44 9.68 10.37 2.70
C LYS A 44 9.57 11.73 2.02
N GLN A 45 10.30 11.94 0.92
CA GLN A 45 10.23 13.18 0.14
C GLN A 45 8.87 13.31 -0.57
N ILE A 46 8.40 12.26 -1.24
CA ILE A 46 7.08 12.25 -1.90
C ILE A 46 5.98 12.45 -0.86
N GLY A 47 6.09 11.81 0.30
CA GLY A 47 5.18 11.97 1.43
C GLY A 47 5.03 13.42 1.85
N ARG A 48 6.12 14.16 1.99
CA ARG A 48 6.09 15.59 2.31
C ARG A 48 5.40 16.41 1.22
N GLN A 49 5.63 16.11 -0.05
CA GLN A 49 5.00 16.84 -1.16
C GLN A 49 3.49 16.60 -1.22
N LEU A 50 3.06 15.35 -1.03
CA LEU A 50 1.65 14.95 -1.09
C LEU A 50 0.87 15.52 0.12
N LEU A 51 1.45 15.46 1.31
CA LEU A 51 0.85 16.00 2.54
C LEU A 51 0.85 17.53 2.62
N ASN A 52 1.77 18.23 1.97
CA ASN A 52 1.71 19.69 1.90
C ASN A 52 0.60 20.17 0.96
N SER A 53 0.22 19.33 -0.01
CA SER A 53 -0.87 19.60 -0.95
C SER A 53 -2.23 19.36 -0.30
N ASP A 54 -2.31 18.37 0.59
CA ASP A 54 -3.51 18.04 1.34
C ASP A 54 -3.58 18.89 2.61
N ARG A 55 -4.68 19.64 2.85
CA ARG A 55 -4.78 20.57 4.00
C ARG A 55 -4.73 19.91 5.39
N GLN A 56 -4.54 18.60 5.45
CA GLN A 56 -4.43 17.80 6.65
C GLN A 56 -2.95 17.55 6.98
N GLN A 57 -2.41 18.28 7.96
CA GLN A 57 -1.05 18.10 8.51
C GLN A 57 -0.92 16.78 9.30
N SER A 58 -1.24 15.66 8.67
CA SER A 58 -1.01 14.34 9.23
C SER A 58 0.39 13.90 8.85
N SER A 59 1.36 14.11 9.75
CA SER A 59 2.70 13.54 9.56
C SER A 59 2.59 12.02 9.46
N ILE A 60 2.99 11.46 8.32
CA ILE A 60 3.03 10.01 8.13
C ILE A 60 4.13 9.46 9.03
N ARG A 61 3.77 8.51 9.89
CA ARG A 61 4.72 7.84 10.79
C ARG A 61 5.77 7.11 9.97
N GLU A 62 7.04 7.29 10.31
CA GLU A 62 8.17 6.69 9.60
C GLU A 62 8.06 5.16 9.55
N ASN A 63 7.55 4.52 10.61
CA ASN A 63 7.30 3.07 10.64
C ASN A 63 6.39 2.60 9.50
N ILE A 64 5.42 3.42 9.07
CA ILE A 64 4.54 3.06 7.95
C ILE A 64 5.34 3.08 6.64
N LEU A 65 6.22 4.07 6.46
CA LEU A 65 7.05 4.17 5.25
C LEU A 65 8.06 3.01 5.17
N GLN A 66 8.68 2.64 6.30
CA GLN A 66 9.55 1.46 6.38
C GLN A 66 8.79 0.20 6.00
N GLU A 67 7.57 0.05 6.51
CA GLU A 67 6.73 -1.12 6.21
C GLU A 67 6.30 -1.17 4.74
N LEU A 68 6.07 -0.02 4.09
CA LEU A 68 5.78 0.04 2.66
C LEU A 68 6.98 -0.42 1.81
N CYS A 69 8.20 0.01 2.13
CA CYS A 69 9.41 -0.53 1.47
C CYS A 69 9.56 -2.03 1.74
N ARG A 70 9.28 -2.48 2.97
CA ARG A 70 9.41 -3.90 3.36
C ARG A 70 8.48 -4.81 2.57
N TYR A 71 7.31 -4.33 2.16
CA TYR A 71 6.37 -5.12 1.37
C TYR A 71 6.88 -5.43 -0.04
N GLY A 72 7.70 -4.55 -0.65
CA GLY A 72 8.29 -4.77 -1.97
C GLY A 72 7.28 -5.16 -3.04
N ALA A 73 6.10 -4.52 -3.04
CA ALA A 73 4.97 -4.85 -3.91
C ALA A 73 4.53 -6.34 -3.92
N SER A 74 4.82 -7.08 -2.85
CA SER A 74 4.47 -8.50 -2.75
C SER A 74 2.96 -8.71 -2.55
N GLU A 75 2.41 -9.72 -3.23
CA GLU A 75 1.02 -10.14 -3.11
C GLU A 75 0.91 -11.43 -2.28
N LEU A 76 0.64 -11.30 -0.99
CA LEU A 76 0.52 -12.46 -0.10
C LEU A 76 -0.79 -13.20 -0.34
N HIS A 77 -0.71 -14.52 -0.59
CA HIS A 77 -1.86 -15.37 -0.85
C HIS A 77 -2.99 -15.22 0.17
N SER A 78 -2.66 -15.18 1.47
CA SER A 78 -3.66 -15.04 2.54
C SER A 78 -4.40 -13.71 2.50
N ILE A 79 -3.70 -12.62 2.18
CA ILE A 79 -4.29 -11.29 2.02
C ILE A 79 -5.17 -11.24 0.77
N SER A 80 -4.67 -11.78 -0.35
CA SER A 80 -5.42 -11.85 -1.60
C SER A 80 -6.68 -12.71 -1.47
N ALA A 81 -6.62 -13.84 -0.75
CA ALA A 81 -7.78 -14.69 -0.50
C ALA A 81 -8.84 -13.97 0.35
N PHE A 82 -8.43 -13.25 1.39
CA PHE A 82 -9.34 -12.46 2.23
C PHE A 82 -10.04 -11.36 1.41
N ILE A 83 -9.26 -10.54 0.68
CA ILE A 83 -9.81 -9.47 -0.15
C ILE A 83 -10.70 -10.04 -1.26
N GLY A 84 -10.29 -11.13 -1.90
CA GLY A 84 -11.09 -11.82 -2.92
C GLY A 84 -12.45 -12.28 -2.40
N GLY A 85 -12.51 -12.82 -1.18
CA GLY A 85 -13.76 -13.19 -0.52
C GLY A 85 -14.67 -11.98 -0.26
N CYS A 86 -14.11 -10.87 0.24
CA CYS A 86 -14.86 -9.62 0.42
C CYS A 86 -15.40 -9.10 -0.92
N CYS A 87 -14.56 -9.00 -1.95
CA CYS A 87 -14.94 -8.52 -3.27
C CYS A 87 -16.01 -9.41 -3.92
N ALA A 88 -15.89 -10.74 -3.81
CA ALA A 88 -16.87 -11.68 -4.33
C ALA A 88 -18.25 -11.48 -3.68
N GLN A 89 -18.28 -11.28 -2.36
CA GLN A 89 -19.54 -11.02 -1.67
C GLN A 89 -20.13 -9.67 -2.06
N GLU A 90 -19.32 -8.61 -2.17
CA GLU A 90 -19.80 -7.30 -2.65
C GLU A 90 -20.38 -7.40 -4.08
N ALA A 91 -19.76 -8.19 -4.96
CA ALA A 91 -20.30 -8.45 -6.29
C ALA A 91 -21.67 -9.15 -6.24
N ILE A 92 -21.83 -10.17 -5.38
CA ILE A 92 -23.12 -10.86 -5.18
C ILE A 92 -24.19 -9.89 -4.69
N LYS A 93 -23.86 -9.00 -3.74
CA LYS A 93 -24.81 -7.99 -3.24
C LYS A 93 -25.32 -7.09 -4.36
N LEU A 94 -24.41 -6.62 -5.22
CA LEU A 94 -24.76 -5.77 -6.36
C LEU A 94 -25.62 -6.50 -7.40
N ILE A 95 -25.28 -7.75 -7.73
CA ILE A 95 -26.00 -8.55 -8.75
C ILE A 95 -27.40 -8.92 -8.27
N THR A 96 -27.53 -9.36 -7.03
CA THR A 96 -28.80 -9.86 -6.48
C THR A 96 -29.71 -8.75 -5.99
N HIS A 97 -29.19 -7.53 -5.85
CA HIS A 97 -29.84 -6.43 -5.13
C HIS A 97 -30.27 -6.82 -3.71
N GLN A 98 -29.54 -7.75 -3.08
CA GLN A 98 -29.78 -8.17 -1.71
C GLN A 98 -28.63 -7.68 -0.83
N TYR A 99 -28.97 -7.31 0.42
CA TYR A 99 -28.07 -6.68 1.38
C TYR A 99 -27.57 -5.29 0.97
N THR A 100 -26.83 -4.64 1.87
CA THR A 100 -26.25 -3.31 1.66
C THR A 100 -24.77 -3.44 1.30
N PRO A 101 -24.34 -2.94 0.13
CA PRO A 101 -22.93 -2.83 -0.23
C PRO A 101 -22.16 -1.89 0.71
N VAL A 102 -20.85 -2.08 0.79
CA VAL A 102 -19.95 -1.14 1.47
C VAL A 102 -20.02 0.24 0.79
N ASP A 103 -20.13 1.31 1.58
CA ASP A 103 -20.12 2.68 1.06
C ASP A 103 -18.68 3.14 0.82
N ASN A 104 -18.29 3.19 -0.46
CA ASN A 104 -17.02 3.72 -0.98
C ASN A 104 -15.78 2.82 -0.78
N VAL A 105 -14.95 3.03 0.27
CA VAL A 105 -13.64 2.35 0.38
C VAL A 105 -13.52 1.51 1.64
N LEU A 106 -13.22 0.22 1.48
CA LEU A 106 -12.79 -0.68 2.55
C LEU A 106 -11.26 -0.76 2.59
N VAL A 107 -10.66 -0.48 3.76
CA VAL A 107 -9.22 -0.69 3.99
C VAL A 107 -9.03 -1.79 5.01
N TYR A 108 -8.34 -2.86 4.61
CA TYR A 108 -7.95 -3.95 5.50
C TYR A 108 -6.46 -3.85 5.87
N ASN A 109 -6.17 -4.02 7.15
CA ASN A 109 -4.82 -4.12 7.68
C ASN A 109 -4.58 -5.54 8.21
N GLY A 110 -3.85 -6.34 7.43
CA GLY A 110 -3.49 -7.72 7.79
C GLY A 110 -2.55 -7.86 8.98
N ILE A 111 -1.72 -6.85 9.28
CA ILE A 111 -0.83 -6.86 10.45
C ILE A 111 -1.64 -6.80 11.75
N ARG A 112 -2.65 -5.93 11.78
CA ARG A 112 -3.51 -5.71 12.96
C ARG A 112 -4.81 -6.51 12.94
N GLN A 113 -5.05 -7.27 11.87
CA GLN A 113 -6.30 -8.01 11.64
C GLN A 113 -7.54 -7.12 11.80
N SER A 114 -7.49 -5.91 11.23
CA SER A 114 -8.56 -4.90 11.37
C SER A 114 -8.99 -4.37 10.02
N ALA A 115 -10.29 -4.17 9.82
CA ALA A 115 -10.86 -3.55 8.63
C ALA A 115 -11.67 -2.29 9.00
N ASN A 116 -11.54 -1.23 8.21
CA ASN A 116 -12.32 0.00 8.38
C ASN A 116 -12.88 0.46 7.03
N VAL A 117 -14.10 0.99 7.05
CA VAL A 117 -14.76 1.58 5.88
C VAL A 117 -14.65 3.11 5.98
N PHE A 118 -14.30 3.74 4.87
CA PHE A 118 -14.16 5.19 4.76
C PHE A 118 -15.00 5.69 3.58
N LYS A 119 -15.73 6.77 3.84
CA LYS A 119 -16.33 7.59 2.80
C LYS A 119 -15.37 8.73 2.48
N LEU A 120 -14.64 8.58 1.39
CA LEU A 120 -13.68 9.55 0.86
C LEU A 120 -14.37 10.59 -0.02
#